data_AF-A0AAV8UY00-F1
#
_entry.id   AF-A0AAV8UY00-F1
#
_cell.length_a   1.000
_cell.length_b   1.000
_cell.length_c   1.000
_cell.angle_alpha   90.00
_cell.angle_beta   90.00
_cell.angle_gamma   90.00
#
_symmetry.space_group_name_H-M   'P 1'
#
loop_
_entity.id
_entity.type
_entity.pdbx_description
1 polymer ?
#
loop_
_entity_poly.entity_id
_entity_poly.type
_entity_poly.pdbx_seq_one_letter_code
_entity_poly.pdbx_strand_id
1 'polypeptide(L)'
;MTEEAFVPSVNGDRSGAGSSLAPKKHSLSDGTSKILVVETKHGCSFRTSKMSEHTPKRHLRRENVDQSAKTACPSIGKTGKTLMWFRNDLRLSANKTLQKAVKESSVLLPVFFFDPDLFQADVLEQTRTSPSDVMFLLESVAALREELRKIDSDLYIQRGSPELMIPALVDQFEFSTVVFQKGFSRLDVEAEAALEQVMNERHPSVSLKPVFGNMLFDPDQSPFEVQNCPPLFSDFRDLLEGAGTIEVVSDKVKAIPRLPLLYERSDDLPTVESISGVKYSGENRKQKAGEEAAIAEVTSLLREMQIELQSENVLFGSKYQNQKDDELIPLIKPWLKTGAISPAQIFSLCDEIHPRITESVVYMDLVYAEFSKLSNLRRLAEELAEEEAVGLNTPAEGSKLLATAG
;
A
#
# COMPACT_ATOMS: atom_id res chain seq x y z
N MET A 1 -10.81 -59.81 2.72
CA MET A 1 -11.83 -60.87 2.89
C MET A 1 -13.12 -60.13 3.12
N THR A 2 -14.05 -59.95 2.17
CA THR A 2 -14.61 -60.75 1.06
C THR A 2 -15.14 -59.74 0.00
N GLU A 3 -14.90 -59.90 -1.32
CA GLU A 3 -15.79 -60.54 -2.34
C GLU A 3 -17.27 -60.09 -2.25
N GLU A 4 -18.06 -59.76 -3.27
CA GLU A 4 -18.01 -59.86 -4.75
C GLU A 4 -19.15 -58.98 -5.34
N ALA A 5 -18.93 -58.22 -6.42
CA ALA A 5 -19.53 -58.33 -7.77
C ALA A 5 -21.07 -58.33 -7.95
N PHE A 6 -21.60 -57.38 -8.75
CA PHE A 6 -22.65 -57.67 -9.75
C PHE A 6 -22.77 -56.58 -10.85
N VAL A 7 -22.79 -57.02 -12.11
CA VAL A 7 -23.10 -56.31 -13.37
C VAL A 7 -24.09 -57.22 -14.13
N PRO A 8 -25.16 -56.73 -14.78
CA PRO A 8 -25.18 -56.54 -16.26
C PRO A 8 -25.99 -55.29 -16.71
N SER A 9 -25.56 -54.48 -17.69
CA SER A 9 -25.66 -54.62 -19.17
C SER A 9 -27.09 -54.65 -19.75
N VAL A 10 -27.41 -53.74 -20.68
CA VAL A 10 -27.80 -53.99 -22.10
C VAL A 10 -28.66 -52.83 -22.69
N ASN A 11 -28.09 -52.18 -23.72
CA ASN A 11 -28.60 -51.67 -25.02
C ASN A 11 -29.95 -50.94 -25.18
N GLY A 12 -29.92 -49.91 -26.06
CA GLY A 12 -31.08 -49.46 -26.81
C GLY A 12 -30.89 -48.19 -27.65
N ASP A 13 -30.30 -48.34 -28.85
CA ASP A 13 -30.22 -47.36 -29.95
C ASP A 13 -31.58 -46.78 -30.42
N ARG A 14 -31.53 -45.55 -30.96
CA ARG A 14 -32.02 -45.10 -32.30
C ARG A 14 -32.31 -43.58 -32.29
N SER A 15 -31.52 -42.75 -32.99
CA SER A 15 -31.73 -42.27 -34.38
C SER A 15 -33.15 -41.71 -34.61
N GLY A 16 -33.40 -40.50 -35.13
CA GLY A 16 -32.62 -39.50 -35.85
C GLY A 16 -33.63 -38.69 -36.69
N ALA A 17 -33.26 -37.48 -37.13
CA ALA A 17 -33.65 -36.85 -38.40
C ALA A 17 -33.37 -35.34 -38.35
N GLY A 18 -32.48 -34.88 -39.23
CA GLY A 18 -32.30 -33.46 -39.52
C GLY A 18 -33.24 -32.99 -40.63
N SER A 19 -33.26 -31.68 -40.84
CA SER A 19 -33.45 -31.11 -42.18
C SER A 19 -32.77 -29.74 -42.26
N SER A 20 -32.01 -29.56 -43.33
CA SER A 20 -31.28 -28.35 -43.70
C SER A 20 -32.19 -27.36 -44.43
N LEU A 21 -31.84 -26.07 -44.41
CA LEU A 21 -32.03 -25.16 -45.56
C LEU A 21 -31.11 -23.94 -45.41
N ALA A 22 -30.33 -23.68 -46.45
CA ALA A 22 -29.37 -22.58 -46.57
C ALA A 22 -30.00 -21.34 -47.28
N PRO A 23 -29.21 -20.31 -47.66
CA PRO A 23 -29.26 -18.96 -47.11
C PRO A 23 -30.05 -17.96 -47.98
N LYS A 24 -30.53 -16.85 -47.38
CA LYS A 24 -31.02 -15.67 -48.13
C LYS A 24 -30.21 -14.43 -47.76
N LYS A 25 -29.63 -13.80 -48.77
CA LYS A 25 -29.16 -12.41 -48.76
C LYS A 25 -30.37 -11.47 -48.80
N HIS A 26 -30.40 -10.45 -47.95
CA HIS A 26 -30.99 -9.15 -48.27
C HIS A 26 -30.24 -8.04 -47.53
N SER A 27 -30.05 -6.95 -48.27
CA SER A 27 -29.38 -5.70 -47.95
C SER A 27 -30.24 -4.75 -47.12
N LEU A 28 -29.56 -3.92 -46.31
CA LEU A 28 -29.86 -2.53 -45.89
C LEU A 28 -31.29 -2.19 -45.44
N SER A 29 -31.44 -1.81 -44.17
CA SER A 29 -31.95 -0.47 -43.78
C SER A 29 -31.97 -0.30 -42.25
N ASP A 30 -31.72 0.94 -41.83
CA ASP A 30 -31.88 1.51 -40.50
C ASP A 30 -33.09 1.03 -39.69
N GLY A 31 -32.98 1.03 -38.36
CA GLY A 31 -34.15 1.07 -37.49
C GLY A 31 -33.97 0.44 -36.12
N THR A 32 -33.52 1.24 -35.17
CA THR A 32 -34.04 1.33 -33.78
C THR A 32 -34.64 0.04 -33.16
N SER A 33 -33.87 -0.63 -32.30
CA SER A 33 -34.42 -1.64 -31.39
C SER A 33 -35.20 -0.98 -30.26
N LYS A 34 -36.51 -1.27 -30.23
CA LYS A 34 -37.49 -0.89 -29.20
C LYS A 34 -37.18 -1.61 -27.89
N ILE A 35 -37.01 -0.86 -26.80
CA ILE A 35 -37.02 -1.40 -25.43
C ILE A 35 -38.47 -1.49 -24.97
N LEU A 36 -38.92 -2.69 -24.60
CA LEU A 36 -40.15 -2.94 -23.88
C LEU A 36 -39.98 -2.47 -22.43
N VAL A 37 -40.63 -1.37 -22.07
CA VAL A 37 -40.72 -0.87 -20.69
C VAL A 37 -41.88 -1.59 -20.00
N VAL A 38 -41.57 -2.37 -18.96
CA VAL A 38 -42.56 -2.81 -17.98
C VAL A 38 -42.63 -1.74 -16.91
N GLU A 39 -43.75 -1.01 -16.87
CA GLU A 39 -44.03 -0.01 -15.83
C GLU A 39 -44.31 -0.69 -14.49
N THR A 40 -43.45 -0.45 -13.50
CA THR A 40 -43.86 -0.50 -12.09
C THR A 40 -43.83 0.91 -11.53
N LYS A 41 -45.02 1.43 -11.20
CA LYS A 41 -45.23 2.69 -10.48
C LYS A 41 -44.30 2.74 -9.25
N HIS A 42 -43.48 3.78 -9.14
CA HIS A 42 -43.34 4.74 -8.05
C HIS A 42 -42.18 5.67 -8.45
N GLY A 43 -42.48 6.97 -8.57
CA GLY A 43 -41.69 7.92 -9.35
C GLY A 43 -40.39 8.40 -8.70
N CYS A 44 -39.38 8.63 -9.55
CA CYS A 44 -38.48 9.78 -9.45
C CYS A 44 -37.93 10.08 -10.86
N SER A 45 -38.04 11.34 -11.29
CA SER A 45 -37.72 11.81 -12.64
C SER A 45 -36.21 11.94 -12.85
N PHE A 46 -35.61 11.10 -13.70
CA PHE A 46 -34.25 11.32 -14.22
C PHE A 46 -34.31 12.11 -15.53
N ARG A 47 -33.72 13.32 -15.52
CA ARG A 47 -33.37 14.07 -16.74
C ARG A 47 -32.18 13.36 -17.40
N THR A 48 -32.36 12.90 -18.64
CA THR A 48 -31.24 12.44 -19.47
C THR A 48 -30.60 13.62 -20.19
N SER A 49 -29.54 14.19 -19.59
CA SER A 49 -28.58 14.98 -20.36
C SER A 49 -27.67 14.02 -21.11
N LYS A 50 -27.61 14.14 -22.44
CA LYS A 50 -26.58 13.51 -23.27
C LYS A 50 -25.20 13.94 -22.73
N MET A 51 -24.52 13.05 -22.00
CA MET A 51 -23.10 13.24 -21.71
C MET A 51 -22.31 12.86 -22.96
N SER A 52 -21.52 13.81 -23.42
CA SER A 52 -20.42 13.61 -24.35
C SER A 52 -19.48 12.56 -23.77
N GLU A 53 -19.15 11.52 -24.53
CA GLU A 53 -18.03 10.61 -24.26
C GLU A 53 -16.72 11.41 -24.28
N HIS A 54 -16.33 11.93 -23.13
CA HIS A 54 -14.97 12.37 -22.84
C HIS A 54 -14.60 11.79 -21.49
N THR A 55 -14.25 10.51 -21.48
CA THR A 55 -13.52 9.91 -20.37
C THR A 55 -12.12 10.54 -20.38
N PRO A 56 -11.71 11.28 -19.34
CA PRO A 56 -10.35 11.82 -19.29
C PRO A 56 -9.38 10.65 -19.26
N LYS A 57 -8.46 10.59 -20.23
CA LYS A 57 -7.38 9.62 -20.22
C LYS A 57 -6.51 9.90 -19.00
N ARG A 58 -6.42 8.93 -18.08
CA ARG A 58 -5.47 8.95 -16.96
C ARG A 58 -4.08 8.79 -17.56
N HIS A 59 -3.23 9.80 -17.38
CA HIS A 59 -1.84 9.72 -17.79
C HIS A 59 -1.00 9.50 -16.53
N LEU A 60 0.07 8.72 -16.64
CA LEU A 60 1.15 8.72 -15.65
C LEU A 60 2.14 9.80 -16.04
N ARG A 61 2.50 10.67 -15.11
CA ARG A 61 3.61 11.60 -15.31
C ARG A 61 4.86 10.97 -14.73
N ARG A 62 5.77 10.52 -15.61
CA ARG A 62 7.13 10.13 -15.22
C ARG A 62 7.97 11.40 -15.14
N GLU A 63 8.58 11.66 -13.99
CA GLU A 63 9.66 12.65 -13.94
C GLU A 63 10.84 12.11 -14.75
N ASN A 64 11.12 12.72 -15.90
CA ASN A 64 12.42 12.59 -16.53
C ASN A 64 13.40 13.45 -15.73
N VAL A 65 14.04 12.86 -14.71
CA VAL A 65 15.26 13.44 -14.19
C VAL A 65 16.31 13.27 -15.29
N ASP A 66 16.69 14.40 -15.88
CA ASP A 66 17.65 14.52 -16.97
C ASP A 66 18.86 13.58 -16.75
N GLN A 67 19.08 12.63 -17.68
CA GLN A 67 20.16 11.62 -17.63
C GLN A 67 21.55 12.22 -17.96
N SER A 68 21.82 13.39 -17.40
CA SER A 68 23.11 14.07 -17.39
C SER A 68 23.61 14.27 -15.95
N ALA A 69 23.42 13.29 -15.08
CA ALA A 69 24.17 13.20 -13.83
C ALA A 69 25.32 12.20 -14.02
N LYS A 70 26.42 12.71 -14.58
CA LYS A 70 27.75 12.10 -14.45
C LYS A 70 27.97 11.72 -12.98
N THR A 71 28.47 10.51 -12.75
CA THR A 71 29.08 9.99 -11.52
C THR A 71 29.42 11.11 -10.53
N ALA A 72 28.53 11.40 -9.60
CA ALA A 72 28.79 12.38 -8.55
C ALA A 72 29.16 11.63 -7.28
N CYS A 73 30.42 11.79 -6.88
CA CYS A 73 30.94 11.57 -5.53
C CYS A 73 29.97 12.11 -4.47
N PRO A 74 30.03 11.66 -3.20
CA PRO A 74 29.23 12.23 -2.12
C PRO A 74 29.44 13.76 -2.12
N SER A 75 28.36 14.48 -2.42
CA SER A 75 28.38 15.92 -2.65
C SER A 75 28.82 16.66 -1.39
N ILE A 76 29.98 17.31 -1.49
CA ILE A 76 30.50 18.34 -0.57
C ILE A 76 29.40 19.39 -0.38
N GLY A 77 28.75 19.41 0.78
CA GLY A 77 27.70 20.40 1.11
C GLY A 77 26.55 19.90 2.00
N LYS A 78 26.36 18.59 2.16
CA LYS A 78 25.41 18.03 3.14
C LYS A 78 26.09 17.88 4.49
N THR A 79 25.47 18.28 5.59
CA THR A 79 26.07 18.26 6.93
C THR A 79 25.24 17.53 8.00
N GLY A 80 23.96 17.22 7.73
CA GLY A 80 23.08 16.58 8.70
C GLY A 80 23.39 15.09 8.90
N LYS A 81 23.29 14.62 10.15
CA LYS A 81 23.20 13.20 10.50
C LYS A 81 21.73 12.86 10.69
N THR A 82 21.22 11.90 9.93
CA THR A 82 19.81 11.53 9.95
C THR A 82 19.62 10.11 10.43
N LEU A 83 18.67 9.92 11.33
CA LEU A 83 18.10 8.63 11.68
C LEU A 83 16.86 8.43 10.80
N MET A 84 16.77 7.34 10.07
CA MET A 84 15.56 6.99 9.33
C MET A 84 14.89 5.78 9.94
N TRP A 85 13.69 5.95 10.45
CA TRP A 85 12.91 4.86 11.04
C TRP A 85 11.96 4.26 10.01
N PHE A 86 12.27 3.04 9.58
CA PHE A 86 11.42 2.18 8.77
C PHE A 86 10.30 1.57 9.61
N ARG A 87 9.10 1.50 9.02
CA ARG A 87 7.89 0.90 9.60
C ARG A 87 7.24 -0.01 8.55
N ASN A 88 6.04 0.34 8.11
CA ASN A 88 5.27 -0.35 7.06
C ASN A 88 5.63 0.21 5.67
N ASP A 89 6.91 0.36 5.40
CA ASP A 89 7.50 0.92 4.18
C ASP A 89 8.81 0.23 3.78
N LEU A 90 8.85 -1.10 3.95
CA LEU A 90 10.05 -1.94 3.81
C LEU A 90 10.52 -2.15 2.36
N ARG A 91 10.87 -1.06 1.68
CA ARG A 91 11.32 -1.05 0.27
C ARG A 91 12.28 0.12 -0.01
N LEU A 92 13.10 -0.03 -1.05
CA LEU A 92 13.99 1.03 -1.54
C LEU A 92 13.41 1.81 -2.73
N SER A 93 12.50 1.20 -3.50
CA SER A 93 11.84 1.87 -4.63
C SER A 93 10.60 2.62 -4.19
N ALA A 94 10.34 3.77 -4.81
CA ALA A 94 9.15 4.56 -4.56
C ALA A 94 8.94 4.89 -3.06
N ASN A 95 10.02 4.99 -2.28
CA ASN A 95 9.97 5.31 -0.86
C ASN A 95 10.35 6.79 -0.65
N LYS A 96 9.32 7.64 -0.51
CA LYS A 96 9.49 9.09 -0.28
C LYS A 96 10.21 9.40 1.03
N THR A 97 9.93 8.64 2.09
CA THR A 97 10.60 8.75 3.38
C THR A 97 12.11 8.55 3.21
N LEU A 98 12.51 7.49 2.51
CA LEU A 98 13.90 7.19 2.20
C LEU A 98 14.54 8.27 1.33
N GLN A 99 13.85 8.71 0.27
CA GLN A 99 14.35 9.74 -0.62
C GLN A 99 14.59 11.06 0.11
N LYS A 100 13.67 11.47 0.99
CA LYS A 100 13.83 12.65 1.84
C LYS A 100 15.04 12.51 2.75
N ALA A 101 15.17 11.37 3.42
CA ALA A 101 16.29 11.09 4.30
C ALA A 101 17.65 11.12 3.56
N VAL A 102 17.74 10.52 2.36
CA VAL A 102 18.95 10.53 1.52
C VAL A 102 19.27 11.93 0.98
N LYS A 103 18.25 12.70 0.60
CA LYS A 103 18.43 14.06 0.06
C LYS A 103 19.02 15.00 1.10
N GLU A 104 18.60 14.90 2.34
CA GLU A 104 18.91 15.85 3.40
C GLU A 104 20.13 15.47 4.26
N SER A 105 20.68 14.26 4.10
CA SER A 105 21.71 13.74 5.01
C SER A 105 23.08 13.52 4.36
N SER A 106 24.12 13.68 5.18
CA SER A 106 25.50 13.30 4.89
C SER A 106 25.90 11.97 5.54
N VAL A 107 25.17 11.60 6.59
CA VAL A 107 25.24 10.34 7.32
C VAL A 107 23.80 9.90 7.54
N LEU A 108 23.49 8.65 7.18
CA LEU A 108 22.16 8.09 7.33
C LEU A 108 22.25 6.76 8.08
N LEU A 109 21.48 6.61 9.16
CA LEU A 109 21.27 5.33 9.81
C LEU A 109 19.82 4.87 9.61
N PRO A 110 19.57 3.89 8.75
CA PRO A 110 18.28 3.22 8.67
C PRO A 110 18.07 2.32 9.90
N VAL A 111 16.92 2.43 10.56
CA VAL A 111 16.55 1.63 11.73
C VAL A 111 15.20 0.95 11.54
N PHE A 112 15.02 -0.22 12.14
CA PHE A 112 13.74 -0.89 12.31
C PHE A 112 13.62 -1.42 13.73
N PHE A 113 12.49 -1.14 14.39
CA PHE A 113 12.24 -1.56 15.75
C PHE A 113 11.17 -2.65 15.80
N PHE A 114 11.47 -3.75 16.48
CA PHE A 114 10.46 -4.74 16.88
C PHE A 114 9.85 -4.30 18.22
N ASP A 115 8.80 -3.50 18.13
CA ASP A 115 8.07 -3.01 19.29
C ASP A 115 7.19 -4.13 19.88
N PRO A 116 7.47 -4.63 21.09
CA PRO A 116 6.68 -5.68 21.70
C PRO A 116 5.22 -5.28 21.93
N ASP A 117 4.90 -3.98 22.07
CA ASP A 117 3.55 -3.53 22.37
C ASP A 117 2.64 -3.60 21.13
N LEU A 118 3.22 -3.44 19.93
CA LEU A 118 2.51 -3.63 18.65
C LEU A 118 2.15 -5.09 18.35
N PHE A 119 2.78 -6.05 19.02
CA PHE A 119 2.51 -7.49 18.86
C PHE A 119 1.76 -8.10 20.06
N GLN A 120 1.57 -7.33 21.12
CA GLN A 120 0.71 -7.71 22.24
C GLN A 120 -0.75 -7.43 21.86
N ALA A 121 -1.63 -8.36 22.22
CA ALA A 121 -3.03 -8.30 21.81
C ALA A 121 -3.71 -7.07 22.41
N ASP A 122 -4.08 -6.10 21.59
CA ASP A 122 -5.07 -5.13 22.00
C ASP A 122 -6.44 -5.84 22.11
N VAL A 123 -6.99 -5.82 23.32
CA VAL A 123 -8.30 -6.40 23.67
C VAL A 123 -9.42 -5.62 22.99
N LEU A 124 -9.18 -4.36 22.58
CA LEU A 124 -10.15 -3.48 21.95
C LEU A 124 -10.15 -3.58 20.41
N GLU A 125 -8.98 -3.74 19.76
CA GLU A 125 -8.88 -3.78 18.30
C GLU A 125 -8.95 -5.19 17.68
N GLN A 126 -8.96 -6.27 18.47
CA GLN A 126 -9.14 -7.68 18.03
C GLN A 126 -8.24 -8.17 16.87
N THR A 127 -7.23 -7.42 16.43
CA THR A 127 -6.32 -7.83 15.36
C THR A 127 -5.09 -8.50 15.95
N ARG A 128 -5.21 -9.76 16.35
CA ARG A 128 -4.03 -10.57 16.65
C ARG A 128 -3.15 -10.64 15.41
N THR A 129 -1.96 -10.04 15.44
CA THR A 129 -0.95 -10.30 14.41
C THR A 129 -0.66 -11.79 14.41
N SER A 130 -1.02 -12.47 13.32
CA SER A 130 -0.86 -13.93 13.24
C SER A 130 0.64 -14.29 13.29
N PRO A 131 1.03 -15.47 13.81
CA PRO A 131 2.43 -15.90 13.73
C PRO A 131 2.96 -15.93 12.27
N SER A 132 2.09 -16.16 11.29
CA SER A 132 2.42 -16.04 9.88
C SER A 132 2.71 -14.58 9.50
N ASP A 133 1.91 -13.62 9.94
CA ASP A 133 2.15 -12.19 9.67
C ASP A 133 3.50 -11.76 10.28
N VAL A 134 3.80 -12.19 11.51
CA VAL A 134 5.10 -11.91 12.16
C VAL A 134 6.24 -12.49 11.34
N MET A 135 6.14 -13.75 10.90
CA MET A 135 7.20 -14.35 10.10
C MET A 135 7.34 -13.66 8.73
N PHE A 136 6.24 -13.18 8.12
CA PHE A 136 6.30 -12.47 6.85
C PHE A 136 6.96 -11.09 7.02
N LEU A 137 6.70 -10.41 8.15
CA LEU A 137 7.39 -9.18 8.53
C LEU A 137 8.90 -9.44 8.73
N LEU A 138 9.28 -10.48 9.47
CA LEU A 138 10.70 -10.83 9.68
C LEU A 138 11.43 -11.07 8.36
N GLU A 139 10.83 -11.82 7.44
CA GLU A 139 11.38 -12.05 6.11
C GLU A 139 11.47 -10.75 5.29
N SER A 140 10.50 -9.84 5.43
CA SER A 140 10.52 -8.54 4.74
C SER A 140 11.63 -7.64 5.26
N VAL A 141 11.83 -7.60 6.58
CA VAL A 141 12.93 -6.86 7.23
C VAL A 141 14.28 -7.46 6.83
N ALA A 142 14.40 -8.78 6.78
CA ALA A 142 15.58 -9.47 6.30
C ALA A 142 15.91 -9.09 4.84
N ALA A 143 14.90 -9.13 3.96
CA ALA A 143 15.04 -8.76 2.57
C ALA A 143 15.48 -7.29 2.40
N LEU A 144 14.85 -6.36 3.14
CA LEU A 144 15.24 -4.94 3.13
C LEU A 144 16.69 -4.75 3.58
N ARG A 145 17.11 -5.45 4.64
CA ARG A 145 18.49 -5.40 5.14
C ARG A 145 19.50 -5.85 4.08
N GLU A 146 19.22 -6.94 3.39
CA GLU A 146 20.07 -7.41 2.30
C GLU A 146 20.10 -6.43 1.12
N GLU A 147 18.96 -5.81 0.77
CA GLU A 147 18.92 -4.76 -0.25
C GLU A 147 19.76 -3.52 0.13
N LEU A 148 19.74 -3.11 1.41
CA LEU A 148 20.56 -2.00 1.91
C LEU A 148 22.06 -2.34 1.89
N ARG A 149 22.42 -3.58 2.21
CA ARG A 149 23.82 -4.05 2.16
C ARG A 149 24.39 -4.09 0.74
N LYS A 150 23.55 -4.38 -0.26
CA LYS A 150 23.93 -4.32 -1.68
C LYS A 150 24.35 -2.91 -2.13
N ILE A 151 23.98 -1.86 -1.38
CA ILE A 151 24.32 -0.46 -1.66
C ILE A 151 25.17 0.16 -0.54
N ASP A 152 26.03 -0.65 0.09
CA ASP A 152 27.01 -0.26 1.12
C ASP A 152 26.41 0.43 2.37
N SER A 153 25.17 0.08 2.72
CA SER A 153 24.49 0.47 3.96
C SER A 153 24.17 -0.76 4.82
N ASP A 154 23.41 -0.58 5.90
CA ASP A 154 22.81 -1.69 6.68
C ASP A 154 21.49 -1.21 7.30
N LEU A 155 20.69 -2.15 7.79
CA LEU A 155 19.52 -1.87 8.61
C LEU A 155 19.87 -2.13 10.08
N TYR A 156 19.76 -1.11 10.92
CA TYR A 156 19.90 -1.26 12.36
C TYR A 156 18.60 -1.80 12.95
N ILE A 157 18.65 -3.06 13.38
CA ILE A 157 17.51 -3.76 13.98
C ILE A 157 17.69 -3.79 15.49
N GLN A 158 16.65 -3.45 16.22
CA GLN A 158 16.61 -3.56 17.68
C GLN A 158 15.19 -3.86 18.17
N ARG A 159 15.06 -4.53 19.32
CA ARG A 159 13.79 -4.74 20.00
C ARG A 159 13.53 -3.63 21.02
N GLY A 160 12.33 -3.06 21.01
CA GLY A 160 11.93 -1.99 21.93
C GLY A 160 10.99 -1.00 21.27
N SER A 161 10.35 -0.16 22.07
CA SER A 161 9.44 0.88 21.58
C SER A 161 10.23 2.08 21.02
N PRO A 162 9.76 2.70 19.93
CA PRO A 162 10.49 3.75 19.22
C PRO A 162 10.78 4.97 20.09
N GLU A 163 9.87 5.36 20.99
CA GLU A 163 10.01 6.48 21.91
C GLU A 163 11.09 6.28 22.98
N LEU A 164 11.56 5.05 23.19
CA LEU A 164 12.72 4.75 24.02
C LEU A 164 14.01 4.60 23.19
N MET A 165 13.92 3.93 22.05
CA MET A 165 15.10 3.57 21.25
C MET A 165 15.64 4.77 20.45
N ILE A 166 14.76 5.61 19.89
CA ILE A 166 15.16 6.76 19.06
C ILE A 166 15.98 7.78 19.87
N PRO A 167 15.55 8.24 21.06
CA PRO A 167 16.35 9.17 21.87
C PRO A 167 17.73 8.59 22.22
N ALA A 168 17.81 7.30 22.56
CA ALA A 168 19.08 6.64 22.86
C ALA A 168 20.05 6.64 21.67
N LEU A 169 19.55 6.40 20.45
CA LEU A 169 20.36 6.46 19.24
C LEU A 169 20.74 7.91 18.88
N VAL A 170 19.86 8.87 19.14
CA VAL A 170 20.15 10.30 18.99
C VAL A 170 21.30 10.71 19.91
N ASP A 171 21.30 10.29 21.16
CA ASP A 171 22.41 10.49 22.10
C ASP A 171 23.71 9.83 21.62
N GLN A 172 23.63 8.57 21.18
CA GLN A 172 24.80 7.78 20.81
C GLN A 172 25.52 8.31 19.57
N PHE A 173 24.77 8.74 18.55
CA PHE A 173 25.33 9.08 17.24
C PHE A 173 25.18 10.57 16.88
N GLU A 174 24.56 11.37 17.74
CA GLU A 174 24.32 12.80 17.60
C GLU A 174 23.49 13.14 16.35
N PHE A 175 22.38 12.42 16.15
CA PHE A 175 21.48 12.70 15.02
C PHE A 175 20.82 14.08 15.18
N SER A 176 20.78 14.85 14.10
CA SER A 176 20.10 16.16 14.05
C SER A 176 18.68 16.08 13.49
N THR A 177 18.31 14.94 12.89
CA THR A 177 17.03 14.77 12.22
C THR A 177 16.59 13.31 12.32
N VAL A 178 15.31 13.11 12.60
CA VAL A 178 14.65 11.80 12.52
C VAL A 178 13.58 11.86 11.44
N VAL A 179 13.67 10.97 10.45
CA VAL A 179 12.71 10.89 9.34
C VAL A 179 11.98 9.57 9.43
N PHE A 180 10.65 9.58 9.30
CA PHE A 180 9.83 8.36 9.36
C PHE A 180 8.55 8.53 8.55
N GLN A 181 7.96 7.40 8.13
CA GLN A 181 6.66 7.44 7.45
C GLN A 181 5.55 7.72 8.47
N LYS A 182 4.68 8.69 8.17
CA LYS A 182 3.45 8.97 8.91
C LYS A 182 2.55 7.73 8.90
N GLY A 183 2.04 7.33 10.06
CA GLY A 183 1.12 6.22 10.17
C GLY A 183 -0.35 6.65 10.08
N PHE A 184 -1.23 5.65 10.05
CA PHE A 184 -2.66 5.84 9.74
C PHE A 184 -3.60 5.15 10.74
N SER A 185 -3.06 4.45 11.73
CA SER A 185 -3.82 3.80 12.82
C SER A 185 -3.70 4.58 14.13
N ARG A 186 -4.55 4.25 15.12
CA ARG A 186 -4.49 4.86 16.45
C ARG A 186 -3.13 4.59 17.11
N LEU A 187 -2.69 3.33 17.11
CA LEU A 187 -1.38 2.92 17.62
C LEU A 187 -0.23 3.70 16.96
N ASP A 188 -0.32 3.92 15.64
CA ASP A 188 0.68 4.72 14.94
C ASP A 188 0.73 6.17 15.43
N VAL A 189 -0.43 6.80 15.60
CA VAL A 189 -0.56 8.20 16.01
C VAL A 189 -0.12 8.38 17.47
N GLU A 190 -0.49 7.44 18.34
CA GLU A 190 -0.09 7.46 19.75
C GLU A 190 1.42 7.26 19.92
N ALA A 191 2.03 6.33 19.17
CA ALA A 191 3.48 6.13 19.19
C ALA A 191 4.23 7.37 18.65
N GLU A 192 3.71 8.03 17.61
CA GLU A 192 4.27 9.28 17.10
C GLU A 192 4.18 10.42 18.12
N ALA A 193 3.06 10.54 18.83
CA ALA A 193 2.87 11.54 19.88
C ALA A 193 3.79 11.29 21.08
N ALA A 194 3.92 10.04 21.52
CA ALA A 194 4.84 9.68 22.58
C ALA A 194 6.30 9.99 22.20
N LEU A 195 6.69 9.68 20.96
CA LEU A 195 8.02 10.03 20.45
C LEU A 195 8.22 11.54 20.40
N GLU A 196 7.26 12.30 19.87
CA GLU A 196 7.36 13.77 19.79
C GLU A 196 7.53 14.38 21.18
N GLN A 197 6.73 13.96 22.16
CA GLN A 197 6.82 14.45 23.53
C GLN A 197 8.23 14.20 24.10
N VAL A 198 8.73 12.95 24.03
CA VAL A 198 10.05 12.60 24.58
C VAL A 198 11.17 13.37 23.89
N MET A 199 11.07 13.55 22.57
CA MET A 199 12.07 14.27 21.78
C MET A 199 12.04 15.78 22.06
N ASN A 200 10.87 16.38 22.25
CA ASN A 200 10.73 17.79 22.64
C ASN A 200 11.32 18.05 24.03
N GLU A 201 11.16 17.11 24.96
CA GLU A 201 11.70 17.21 26.32
C GLU A 201 13.22 17.01 26.36
N ARG A 202 13.76 16.02 25.63
CA ARG A 202 15.18 15.62 25.72
C ARG A 202 16.07 16.22 24.65
N HIS A 203 15.55 16.43 23.45
CA HIS A 203 16.29 16.80 22.25
C HIS A 203 15.57 17.87 21.41
N PRO A 204 15.23 19.05 21.97
CA PRO A 204 14.44 20.07 21.28
C PRO A 204 15.10 20.64 20.01
N SER A 205 16.39 20.40 19.79
CA SER A 205 17.12 20.79 18.58
C SER A 205 17.03 19.76 17.44
N VAL A 206 16.51 18.56 17.71
CA VAL A 206 16.39 17.48 16.72
C VAL A 206 15.08 17.64 15.96
N SER A 207 15.17 17.72 14.64
CA SER A 207 13.98 17.85 13.78
C SER A 207 13.33 16.48 13.54
N LEU A 208 12.11 16.31 14.00
CA LEU A 208 11.25 15.20 13.60
C LEU A 208 10.56 15.54 12.27
N LYS A 209 10.61 14.60 11.32
CA LYS A 209 10.07 14.78 9.97
C LYS A 209 9.19 13.58 9.59
N PRO A 210 7.91 13.58 9.98
CA PRO A 210 6.94 12.65 9.43
C PRO A 210 6.79 12.90 7.93
N VAL A 211 6.64 11.83 7.15
CA VAL A 211 6.45 11.88 5.69
C VAL A 211 5.27 11.02 5.31
N PHE A 212 4.29 11.57 4.60
CA PHE A 212 3.25 10.73 4.02
C PHE A 212 3.84 9.85 2.91
N GLY A 213 3.56 8.55 3.00
CA GLY A 213 4.08 7.54 2.10
C GLY A 213 3.20 6.31 2.07
N ASN A 214 3.52 5.37 1.17
CA ASN A 214 2.73 4.15 0.95
C ASN A 214 1.27 4.46 0.56
N MET A 215 1.09 5.49 -0.27
CA MET A 215 -0.18 5.99 -0.78
C MET A 215 -0.24 5.85 -2.30
N LEU A 216 -1.43 5.96 -2.87
CA LEU A 216 -1.61 5.93 -4.32
C LEU A 216 -1.39 7.34 -4.89
N PHE A 217 -1.87 8.37 -4.20
CA PHE A 217 -1.58 9.77 -4.52
C PHE A 217 -0.57 10.37 -3.54
N ASP A 218 0.09 11.43 -3.98
CA ASP A 218 0.86 12.28 -3.10
C ASP A 218 -0.07 13.21 -2.31
N PRO A 219 -0.11 13.17 -0.97
CA PRO A 219 -0.91 14.13 -0.21
C PRO A 219 -0.51 15.59 -0.47
N ASP A 220 0.76 15.85 -0.79
CA ASP A 220 1.23 17.19 -1.16
C ASP A 220 0.62 17.69 -2.49
N GLN A 221 0.04 16.79 -3.27
CA GLN A 221 -0.66 17.07 -4.53
C GLN A 221 -2.17 16.82 -4.43
N SER A 222 -2.67 16.49 -3.24
CA SER A 222 -4.07 16.21 -3.00
C SER A 222 -4.91 17.48 -3.17
N PRO A 223 -6.12 17.39 -3.77
CA PRO A 223 -7.04 18.52 -3.92
C PRO A 223 -7.66 18.97 -2.58
N PHE A 224 -7.41 18.23 -1.50
CA PHE A 224 -7.84 18.54 -0.15
C PHE A 224 -6.73 18.20 0.83
N GLU A 225 -6.70 18.92 1.95
CA GLU A 225 -5.84 18.57 3.08
C GLU A 225 -6.31 17.24 3.71
N VAL A 226 -5.38 16.47 4.27
CA VAL A 226 -5.67 15.16 4.90
C VAL A 226 -6.78 15.26 5.96
N GLN A 227 -6.73 16.30 6.80
CA GLN A 227 -7.75 16.60 7.82
C GLN A 227 -9.13 16.92 7.25
N ASN A 228 -9.18 17.36 5.99
CA ASN A 228 -10.40 17.69 5.26
C ASN A 228 -10.78 16.60 4.25
N CYS A 229 -10.28 15.37 4.44
CA CYS A 229 -10.69 14.22 3.63
C CYS A 229 -12.23 14.17 3.57
N PRO A 230 -12.85 14.05 2.39
CA PRO A 230 -14.31 13.97 2.26
C PRO A 230 -14.91 12.79 3.05
N PRO A 231 -16.14 12.91 3.57
CA PRO A 231 -16.77 11.83 4.35
C PRO A 231 -17.34 10.70 3.49
N LEU A 232 -17.65 11.00 2.23
CA LEU A 232 -18.20 10.04 1.29
C LEU A 232 -17.12 9.63 0.28
N PHE A 233 -17.03 8.32 0.01
CA PHE A 233 -16.10 7.78 -0.97
C PHE A 233 -16.31 8.34 -2.38
N SER A 234 -17.57 8.59 -2.78
CA SER A 234 -17.89 9.19 -4.07
C SER A 234 -17.21 10.55 -4.24
N ASP A 235 -17.30 11.39 -3.21
CA ASP A 235 -16.80 12.76 -3.25
C ASP A 235 -15.27 12.76 -3.21
N PHE A 236 -14.68 11.88 -2.41
CA PHE A 236 -13.24 11.63 -2.39
C PHE A 236 -12.71 11.24 -3.77
N ARG A 237 -13.34 10.25 -4.40
CA ARG A 237 -12.96 9.80 -5.74
C ARG A 237 -13.10 10.92 -6.75
N ASP A 238 -14.24 11.60 -6.78
CA ASP A 238 -14.53 12.64 -7.78
C ASP A 238 -13.54 13.81 -7.66
N LEU A 239 -13.15 14.18 -6.44
CA LEU A 239 -12.11 15.19 -6.21
C LEU A 239 -10.73 14.72 -6.69
N LEU A 240 -10.32 13.50 -6.34
CA LEU A 240 -9.04 12.95 -6.79
C LEU A 240 -8.96 12.81 -8.32
N GLU A 241 -10.04 12.32 -8.94
CA GLU A 241 -10.12 12.22 -10.40
C GLU A 241 -10.13 13.61 -11.07
N GLY A 242 -10.72 14.61 -10.42
CA GLY A 242 -10.73 16.00 -10.85
C GLY A 242 -9.37 16.71 -10.72
N ALA A 243 -8.53 16.31 -9.76
CA ALA A 243 -7.20 16.88 -9.52
C ALA A 243 -6.17 16.50 -10.60
N GLY A 244 -6.39 15.38 -11.28
CA GLY A 244 -5.53 14.90 -12.36
C GLY A 244 -4.30 14.12 -11.92
N THR A 245 -3.56 13.67 -12.93
CA THR A 245 -2.32 12.84 -12.98
C THR A 245 -1.73 12.33 -11.67
N ILE A 246 -1.63 11.00 -11.53
CA ILE A 246 -0.87 10.33 -10.46
C ILE A 246 0.62 10.49 -10.76
N GLU A 247 1.35 11.20 -9.92
CA GLU A 247 2.82 11.15 -9.92
C GLU A 247 3.30 9.92 -9.16
N VAL A 248 3.65 8.87 -9.91
CA VAL A 248 4.32 7.71 -9.33
C VAL A 248 5.81 8.00 -9.31
N VAL A 249 6.33 8.26 -8.12
CA VAL A 249 7.77 8.24 -7.88
C VAL A 249 8.24 6.80 -8.04
N SER A 250 8.96 6.49 -9.12
CA SER A 250 9.38 5.10 -9.43
C SER A 250 10.82 4.78 -9.05
N ASP A 251 11.64 5.80 -8.77
CA ASP A 251 13.08 5.59 -8.70
C ASP A 251 13.49 4.82 -7.43
N LYS A 252 14.14 3.68 -7.66
CA LYS A 252 14.87 2.94 -6.63
C LYS A 252 16.08 3.74 -6.19
N VAL A 253 16.21 3.93 -4.88
CA VAL A 253 17.42 4.54 -4.30
C VAL A 253 18.61 3.61 -4.55
N LYS A 254 19.59 4.09 -5.33
CA LYS A 254 20.78 3.32 -5.74
C LYS A 254 22.01 3.58 -4.87
N ALA A 255 21.98 4.65 -4.09
CA ALA A 255 23.08 5.03 -3.20
C ALA A 255 22.50 5.73 -1.98
N ILE A 256 23.03 5.40 -0.80
CA ILE A 256 22.63 5.95 0.49
C ILE A 256 23.87 6.61 1.13
N PRO A 257 23.70 7.71 1.89
CA PRO A 257 24.80 8.30 2.66
C PRO A 257 25.41 7.28 3.62
N ARG A 258 26.69 7.46 3.96
CA ARG A 258 27.41 6.51 4.82
C ARG A 258 26.74 6.33 6.18
N LEU A 259 26.91 5.15 6.77
CA LEU A 259 26.55 4.88 8.16
C LEU A 259 27.36 5.77 9.13
N PRO A 260 26.86 6.01 10.36
CA PRO A 260 27.61 6.72 11.40
C PRO A 260 28.97 6.06 11.70
N LEU A 261 29.94 6.88 12.10
CA LEU A 261 31.19 6.37 12.67
C LEU A 261 30.85 5.60 13.95
N LEU A 262 31.56 4.49 14.21
CA LEU A 262 31.31 3.57 15.35
C LEU A 262 30.02 2.75 15.24
N TYR A 263 29.41 2.63 14.06
CA TYR A 263 28.43 1.59 13.81
C TYR A 263 29.12 0.21 13.89
N GLU A 264 28.83 -0.57 14.94
CA GLU A 264 29.53 -1.83 15.24
C GLU A 264 28.82 -3.10 14.75
N ARG A 265 27.70 -2.97 14.00
CA ARG A 265 26.75 -4.01 13.54
C ARG A 265 25.50 -4.08 14.41
N SER A 266 24.33 -4.22 13.78
CA SER A 266 23.06 -4.34 14.50
C SER A 266 22.78 -5.75 15.01
N ASP A 267 21.79 -5.87 15.89
CA ASP A 267 21.27 -7.15 16.37
C ASP A 267 20.84 -8.08 15.22
N ASP A 268 20.85 -9.37 15.54
CA ASP A 268 20.24 -10.41 14.71
C ASP A 268 18.70 -10.26 14.73
N LEU A 269 18.05 -10.80 13.70
CA LEU A 269 16.59 -10.82 13.65
C LEU A 269 16.03 -11.64 14.82
N PRO A 270 15.00 -11.13 15.53
CA PRO A 270 14.30 -11.90 16.55
C PRO A 270 13.56 -13.09 15.94
N THR A 271 13.21 -14.06 16.77
CA THR A 271 12.38 -15.21 16.34
C THR A 271 10.90 -14.90 16.47
N VAL A 272 10.06 -15.59 15.69
CA VAL A 272 8.58 -15.48 15.80
C VAL A 272 8.12 -15.78 17.23
N GLU A 273 8.72 -16.78 17.88
CA GLU A 273 8.41 -17.14 19.27
C GLU A 273 8.74 -15.98 20.23
N SER A 274 9.87 -15.30 20.03
CA SER A 274 10.27 -14.18 20.88
C SER A 274 9.37 -12.95 20.75
N ILE A 275 8.69 -12.78 19.62
CA ILE A 275 7.76 -11.67 19.33
C ILE A 275 6.33 -12.06 19.74
N SER A 276 5.83 -13.19 19.24
CA SER A 276 4.42 -13.57 19.35
C SER A 276 4.11 -14.51 20.53
N GLY A 277 5.15 -15.04 21.19
CA GLY A 277 5.01 -16.11 22.19
C GLY A 277 4.64 -17.47 21.60
N VAL A 278 4.54 -17.60 20.27
CA VAL A 278 4.11 -18.83 19.59
C VAL A 278 5.24 -19.37 18.71
N LYS A 279 5.55 -20.66 18.85
CA LYS A 279 6.45 -21.35 17.91
C LYS A 279 5.79 -21.47 16.55
N TYR A 280 6.48 -20.98 15.52
CA TYR A 280 6.03 -21.03 14.15
C TYR A 280 7.25 -21.12 13.22
N SER A 281 7.32 -22.14 12.36
CA SER A 281 8.45 -22.39 11.47
C SER A 281 8.27 -21.83 10.05
N GLY A 282 7.04 -21.53 9.63
CA GLY A 282 6.75 -20.99 8.30
C GLY A 282 7.06 -21.93 7.11
N GLU A 283 7.41 -23.20 7.35
CA GLU A 283 7.94 -24.15 6.35
C GLU A 283 7.01 -24.40 5.15
N ASN A 284 5.71 -24.13 5.26
CA ASN A 284 4.73 -24.36 4.20
C ASN A 284 4.32 -23.11 3.42
N ARG A 285 4.99 -21.97 3.62
CA ARG A 285 4.62 -20.73 2.93
C ARG A 285 5.14 -20.69 1.52
N LYS A 286 4.23 -20.38 0.59
CA LYS A 286 4.51 -20.25 -0.85
C LYS A 286 5.03 -18.87 -1.21
N GLN A 287 4.45 -17.82 -0.64
CA GLN A 287 4.81 -16.44 -0.94
C GLN A 287 6.09 -16.04 -0.21
N LYS A 288 7.06 -15.51 -0.96
CA LYS A 288 8.29 -14.92 -0.42
C LYS A 288 8.05 -13.45 -0.06
N ALA A 289 8.55 -13.02 1.09
CA ALA A 289 8.44 -11.62 1.50
C ALA A 289 9.52 -10.73 0.84
N GLY A 290 9.43 -9.42 1.06
CA GLY A 290 10.37 -8.42 0.54
C GLY A 290 9.98 -7.82 -0.82
N GLU A 291 10.62 -6.69 -1.14
CA GLU A 291 10.30 -5.85 -2.31
C GLU A 291 10.43 -6.58 -3.65
N GLU A 292 11.55 -7.28 -3.87
CA GLU A 292 11.80 -7.97 -5.15
C GLU A 292 10.76 -9.05 -5.42
N ALA A 293 10.41 -9.83 -4.39
CA ALA A 293 9.35 -10.84 -4.47
C ALA A 293 7.98 -10.21 -4.69
N ALA A 294 7.68 -9.09 -4.02
CA ALA A 294 6.43 -8.35 -4.20
C ALA A 294 6.25 -7.93 -5.65
N ILE A 295 7.24 -7.27 -6.23
CA ILE A 295 7.19 -6.77 -7.61
C ILE A 295 7.03 -7.94 -8.59
N ALA A 296 7.79 -9.02 -8.41
CA ALA A 296 7.72 -10.19 -9.28
C ALA A 296 6.35 -10.87 -9.24
N GLU A 297 5.81 -11.13 -8.05
CA GLU A 297 4.52 -11.83 -7.90
C GLU A 297 3.37 -10.96 -8.41
N VAL A 298 3.32 -9.68 -8.01
CA VAL A 298 2.28 -8.74 -8.46
C VAL A 298 2.29 -8.62 -9.98
N THR A 299 3.47 -8.53 -10.59
CA THR A 299 3.61 -8.51 -12.06
C THR A 299 3.08 -9.79 -12.69
N SER A 300 3.34 -10.96 -12.10
CA SER A 300 2.82 -12.24 -12.60
C SER A 300 1.28 -12.28 -12.55
N LEU A 301 0.70 -11.94 -11.39
CA LEU A 301 -0.75 -11.91 -11.18
C LEU A 301 -1.44 -10.94 -12.16
N LEU A 302 -0.88 -9.75 -12.35
CA LEU A 302 -1.42 -8.78 -13.30
C LEU A 302 -1.36 -9.26 -14.76
N ARG A 303 -0.33 -10.03 -15.13
CA ARG A 303 -0.23 -10.65 -16.47
C ARG A 303 -1.23 -11.78 -16.66
N GLU A 304 -1.49 -12.58 -15.62
CA GLU A 304 -2.54 -13.61 -15.64
C GLU A 304 -3.91 -12.96 -15.87
N MET A 305 -4.23 -11.92 -15.10
CA MET A 305 -5.45 -11.12 -15.29
C MET A 305 -5.53 -10.52 -16.70
N GLN A 306 -4.42 -10.03 -17.26
CA GLN A 306 -4.40 -9.51 -18.64
C GLN A 306 -4.78 -10.58 -19.67
N ILE A 307 -4.28 -11.81 -19.52
CA ILE A 307 -4.57 -12.93 -20.43
C ILE A 307 -6.06 -13.29 -20.35
N GLU A 308 -6.62 -13.37 -19.14
CA GLU A 308 -8.04 -13.65 -18.93
C GLU A 308 -8.91 -12.59 -19.63
N LEU A 309 -8.59 -11.31 -19.44
CA LEU A 309 -9.28 -10.17 -20.07
C LEU A 309 -9.19 -10.19 -21.61
N GLN A 310 -8.13 -10.76 -22.19
CA GLN A 310 -7.99 -10.91 -23.64
C GLN A 310 -8.73 -12.13 -24.19
N SER A 311 -8.93 -13.15 -23.36
CA SER A 311 -9.52 -14.44 -23.75
C SER A 311 -11.05 -14.43 -23.78
N GLU A 312 -11.70 -13.62 -22.93
CA GLU A 312 -13.15 -13.46 -22.97
C GLU A 312 -13.56 -12.18 -23.69
N ASN A 313 -14.64 -12.26 -24.50
CA ASN A 313 -15.40 -11.13 -25.04
C ASN A 313 -16.18 -10.43 -23.91
N VAL A 314 -15.52 -10.17 -22.78
CA VAL A 314 -16.09 -9.67 -21.54
C VAL A 314 -16.18 -8.16 -21.62
N LEU A 315 -17.42 -7.72 -21.72
CA LEU A 315 -17.81 -6.36 -21.45
C LEU A 315 -17.30 -5.96 -20.06
N PHE A 316 -16.45 -4.92 -20.01
CA PHE A 316 -16.05 -4.27 -18.78
C PHE A 316 -17.30 -3.99 -17.92
N GLY A 317 -17.40 -4.59 -16.73
CA GLY A 317 -18.33 -4.16 -15.69
C GLY A 317 -19.43 -5.13 -15.22
N SER A 318 -19.73 -6.26 -15.86
CA SER A 318 -20.88 -7.09 -15.45
C SER A 318 -20.57 -8.42 -14.74
N LYS A 319 -19.37 -8.98 -14.88
CA LYS A 319 -18.99 -10.24 -14.18
C LYS A 319 -18.13 -10.04 -12.93
N TYR A 320 -17.33 -8.97 -12.85
CA TYR A 320 -16.44 -8.73 -11.70
C TYR A 320 -17.15 -8.26 -10.42
N GLN A 321 -18.48 -8.10 -10.42
CA GLN A 321 -19.23 -7.78 -9.22
C GLN A 321 -19.65 -9.01 -8.40
N ASN A 322 -19.47 -10.25 -8.89
CA ASN A 322 -20.09 -11.43 -8.27
C ASN A 322 -19.22 -12.70 -8.15
N GLN A 323 -17.93 -12.68 -8.47
CA GLN A 323 -17.02 -13.80 -8.15
C GLN A 323 -16.10 -13.40 -7.01
N LYS A 324 -16.37 -13.97 -5.83
CA LYS A 324 -15.79 -13.63 -4.53
C LYS A 324 -14.38 -14.19 -4.26
N ASP A 325 -13.77 -14.90 -5.22
CA ASP A 325 -12.60 -15.73 -4.94
C ASP A 325 -11.33 -15.40 -5.79
N ASP A 326 -11.36 -14.43 -6.70
CA ASP A 326 -10.19 -14.02 -7.52
C ASP A 326 -9.86 -12.52 -7.40
N GLU A 327 -9.86 -11.99 -6.18
CA GLU A 327 -9.47 -10.59 -5.91
C GLU A 327 -7.95 -10.47 -5.73
N LEU A 328 -7.31 -9.63 -6.55
CA LEU A 328 -5.86 -9.33 -6.47
C LEU A 328 -5.44 -8.84 -5.09
N ILE A 329 -6.26 -8.00 -4.45
CA ILE A 329 -5.93 -7.31 -3.19
C ILE A 329 -5.69 -8.28 -2.02
N PRO A 330 -6.59 -9.26 -1.73
CA PRO A 330 -6.30 -10.32 -0.76
C PRO A 330 -4.98 -11.05 -0.98
N LEU A 331 -4.63 -11.36 -2.24
CA LEU A 331 -3.41 -12.08 -2.58
C LEU A 331 -2.14 -11.26 -2.31
N ILE A 332 -2.20 -9.93 -2.50
CA ILE A 332 -1.06 -9.03 -2.35
C ILE A 332 -1.01 -8.31 -1.00
N LYS A 333 -2.03 -8.48 -0.17
CA LYS A 333 -2.18 -7.86 1.16
C LYS A 333 -0.94 -7.98 2.05
N PRO A 334 -0.22 -9.11 2.11
CA PRO A 334 0.99 -9.22 2.94
C PRO A 334 2.08 -8.19 2.55
N TRP A 335 2.32 -7.97 1.25
CA TRP A 335 3.31 -6.99 0.78
C TRP A 335 2.82 -5.55 0.97
N LEU A 336 1.52 -5.29 0.82
CA LEU A 336 0.93 -3.98 1.13
C LEU A 336 1.05 -3.62 2.62
N LYS A 337 0.81 -4.59 3.52
CA LYS A 337 0.88 -4.40 4.98
C LYS A 337 2.29 -4.07 5.44
N THR A 338 3.30 -4.73 4.87
CA THR A 338 4.73 -4.45 5.15
C THR A 338 5.27 -3.25 4.38
N GLY A 339 4.55 -2.77 3.37
CA GLY A 339 5.01 -1.72 2.47
C GLY A 339 6.15 -2.15 1.55
N ALA A 340 6.33 -3.46 1.34
CA ALA A 340 7.25 -4.03 0.36
C ALA A 340 6.89 -3.64 -1.09
N ILE A 341 5.62 -3.29 -1.33
CA ILE A 341 5.15 -2.62 -2.54
C ILE A 341 4.13 -1.54 -2.17
N SER A 342 4.16 -0.39 -2.85
CA SER A 342 3.19 0.68 -2.64
C SER A 342 1.98 0.59 -3.58
N PRO A 343 0.83 1.18 -3.21
CA PRO A 343 -0.30 1.35 -4.12
C PRO A 343 0.07 2.04 -5.43
N ALA A 344 0.91 3.08 -5.38
CA ALA A 344 1.43 3.78 -6.55
C ALA A 344 2.26 2.86 -7.48
N GLN A 345 3.08 1.97 -6.93
CA GLN A 345 3.83 0.99 -7.73
C GLN A 345 2.89 -0.01 -8.41
N ILE A 346 1.88 -0.52 -7.70
CA ILE A 346 0.88 -1.43 -8.29
C ILE A 346 0.16 -0.72 -9.43
N PHE A 347 -0.25 0.55 -9.23
CA PHE A 347 -0.89 1.34 -10.26
C PHE A 347 0.01 1.52 -11.51
N SER A 348 1.30 1.80 -11.31
CA SER A 348 2.26 1.90 -12.41
C SER A 348 2.42 0.57 -13.16
N LEU A 349 2.50 -0.56 -12.45
CA LEU A 349 2.56 -1.88 -13.07
C LEU A 349 1.29 -2.19 -13.87
N CYS A 350 0.12 -1.82 -13.36
CA CYS A 350 -1.15 -1.96 -14.07
C CYS A 350 -1.15 -1.19 -15.40
N ASP A 351 -0.71 0.07 -15.39
CA ASP A 351 -0.65 0.90 -16.60
C ASP A 351 0.33 0.33 -17.65
N GLU A 352 1.49 -0.15 -17.19
CA GLU A 352 2.51 -0.75 -18.06
C GLU A 352 2.03 -2.05 -18.71
N ILE A 353 1.30 -2.90 -17.97
CA ILE A 353 0.83 -4.20 -18.45
C ILE A 353 -0.38 -4.02 -19.37
N HIS A 354 -1.39 -3.27 -18.93
CA HIS A 354 -2.58 -3.04 -19.74
C HIS A 354 -3.31 -1.75 -19.32
N PRO A 355 -3.39 -0.72 -20.18
CA PRO A 355 -3.98 0.57 -19.83
C PRO A 355 -5.40 0.49 -19.26
N ARG A 356 -6.22 -0.50 -19.66
CA ARG A 356 -7.57 -0.68 -19.10
C ARG A 356 -7.62 -1.34 -17.73
N ILE A 357 -6.54 -1.92 -17.21
CA ILE A 357 -6.51 -2.38 -15.81
C ILE A 357 -6.64 -1.17 -14.87
N THR A 358 -6.21 0.02 -15.29
CA THR A 358 -6.47 1.25 -14.53
C THR A 358 -7.96 1.62 -14.49
N GLU A 359 -8.79 1.12 -15.42
CA GLU A 359 -10.25 1.26 -15.43
C GLU A 359 -10.96 0.12 -14.68
N SER A 360 -10.21 -0.78 -14.04
CA SER A 360 -10.72 -2.01 -13.41
C SER A 360 -11.04 -1.87 -11.92
N VAL A 361 -11.59 -2.95 -11.35
CA VAL A 361 -11.82 -3.14 -9.90
C VAL A 361 -10.55 -2.89 -9.08
N VAL A 362 -9.36 -3.23 -9.61
CA VAL A 362 -8.08 -3.02 -8.91
C VAL A 362 -7.85 -1.55 -8.58
N TYR A 363 -8.12 -0.64 -9.52
CA TYR A 363 -7.98 0.80 -9.25
C TYR A 363 -8.96 1.25 -8.17
N MET A 364 -10.22 0.82 -8.27
CA MET A 364 -11.25 1.18 -7.29
C MET A 364 -10.88 0.69 -5.89
N ASP A 365 -10.31 -0.50 -5.77
CA ASP A 365 -9.85 -1.04 -4.49
C ASP A 365 -8.64 -0.26 -3.94
N LEU A 366 -7.69 0.14 -4.79
CA LEU A 366 -6.55 0.95 -4.37
C LEU A 366 -6.99 2.34 -3.88
N VAL A 367 -7.91 3.00 -4.60
CA VAL A 367 -8.49 4.29 -4.19
C VAL A 367 -9.31 4.12 -2.91
N TYR A 368 -10.05 3.02 -2.76
CA TYR A 368 -10.80 2.74 -1.54
C TYR A 368 -9.91 2.48 -0.33
N ALA A 369 -8.80 1.75 -0.52
CA ALA A 369 -7.81 1.50 0.53
C ALA A 369 -7.20 2.81 1.04
N GLU A 370 -6.98 3.77 0.15
CA GLU A 370 -6.47 5.09 0.49
C GLU A 370 -7.52 5.99 1.16
N PHE A 371 -8.75 6.01 0.63
CA PHE A 371 -9.89 6.64 1.28
C PHE A 371 -10.03 6.16 2.72
N SER A 372 -9.87 4.85 2.95
CA SER A 372 -9.97 4.25 4.28
C SER A 372 -8.86 4.75 5.21
N LYS A 373 -7.61 4.88 4.73
CA LYS A 373 -6.49 5.43 5.52
C LYS A 373 -6.76 6.88 5.94
N LEU A 374 -7.15 7.73 5.00
CA LEU A 374 -7.37 9.16 5.26
C LEU A 374 -8.64 9.42 6.08
N SER A 375 -9.71 8.67 5.81
CA SER A 375 -10.93 8.71 6.63
C SER A 375 -10.67 8.31 8.08
N ASN A 376 -9.82 7.30 8.30
CA ASN A 376 -9.41 6.90 9.65
C ASN A 376 -8.63 8.01 10.35
N LEU A 377 -7.67 8.64 9.67
CA LEU A 377 -6.93 9.77 10.24
C LEU A 377 -7.84 10.94 10.60
N ARG A 378 -8.80 11.30 9.74
CA ARG A 378 -9.78 12.35 10.06
C ARG A 378 -10.61 11.98 11.29
N ARG A 379 -11.15 10.76 11.35
CA ARG A 379 -11.94 10.30 12.51
C ARG A 379 -11.12 10.34 13.81
N LEU A 380 -9.86 9.90 13.75
CA LEU A 380 -8.96 9.94 14.91
C LEU A 380 -8.65 11.37 15.34
N ALA A 381 -8.52 12.30 14.40
CA ALA A 381 -8.39 13.74 14.70
C ALA A 381 -9.58 14.27 15.49
N GLU A 382 -10.80 13.94 15.04
CA GLU A 382 -12.05 14.33 15.70
C GLU A 382 -12.13 13.72 17.12
N GLU A 383 -11.82 12.43 17.27
CA GLU A 383 -11.85 11.71 18.55
C GLU A 383 -10.85 12.28 19.56
N LEU A 384 -9.61 12.53 19.15
CA LEU A 384 -8.58 13.09 20.04
C LEU A 384 -8.91 14.54 20.46
N ALA A 385 -9.48 15.34 19.56
CA ALA A 385 -9.94 16.69 19.89
C ALA A 385 -11.11 16.67 20.89
N GLU A 386 -12.02 15.70 20.79
CA GLU A 386 -13.08 15.50 21.78
C GLU A 386 -12.53 15.02 23.13
N GLU A 387 -11.58 14.08 23.16
CA GLU A 387 -10.91 13.61 24.38
C GLU A 387 -10.21 14.76 25.12
N GLU A 388 -9.48 15.63 24.38
CA GLU A 388 -8.85 16.85 24.90
C GLU A 388 -9.89 17.83 25.48
N ALA A 389 -11.01 18.04 24.78
CA ALA A 389 -12.07 18.97 25.22
C ALA A 389 -12.80 18.49 26.50
N VAL A 390 -12.87 17.18 26.72
CA VAL A 390 -13.51 16.56 27.91
C VAL A 390 -12.53 16.45 29.09
N GLY A 391 -11.24 16.78 28.90
CA GLY A 391 -10.22 16.72 29.95
C GLY A 391 -9.89 15.29 30.40
N LEU A 392 -10.14 14.31 29.54
CA LEU A 392 -9.65 12.95 29.72
C LEU A 392 -8.17 12.93 29.29
N ASN A 393 -7.30 12.37 30.14
CA ASN A 393 -5.85 12.31 29.94
C ASN A 393 -5.46 11.79 28.55
N THR A 394 -5.25 12.69 27.60
CA THR A 394 -4.40 12.51 26.43
C THR A 394 -3.18 13.41 26.58
N PRO A 395 -1.98 12.99 26.13
CA PRO A 395 -0.83 13.91 26.07
C PRO A 395 -1.25 15.11 25.22
N ALA A 396 -1.04 16.32 25.73
CA ALA A 396 -1.59 17.59 25.25
C ALA A 396 -1.11 18.05 23.84
N GLU A 397 -0.65 17.12 22.99
CA GLU A 397 -0.04 17.40 21.68
C GLU A 397 -0.65 16.58 20.52
N GLY A 398 -1.60 15.66 20.78
CA GLY A 398 -2.22 14.82 19.75
C GLY A 398 -2.88 15.61 18.60
N SER A 399 -3.52 16.74 18.93
CA SER A 399 -4.13 17.64 17.94
C SER A 399 -3.12 18.39 17.05
N LYS A 400 -1.88 18.60 17.48
CA LYS A 400 -0.84 19.30 16.68
C LYS A 400 -0.23 18.43 15.57
N LEU A 401 -0.27 17.10 15.73
CA LEU A 401 0.33 16.13 14.82
C LEU A 401 -0.40 15.96 13.48
N LEU A 402 -1.65 16.39 13.41
CA LEU A 402 -2.44 16.41 12.17
C LEU A 402 -2.29 17.74 11.43
N ALA A 403 -2.00 18.83 12.15
CA ALA A 403 -1.89 20.18 11.59
C ALA A 403 -0.48 20.55 11.07
N THR A 404 0.55 19.74 11.35
CA THR A 404 1.96 20.06 11.03
C THR A 404 2.50 19.42 9.75
N ALA A 405 1.65 18.82 8.91
CA ALA A 405 2.04 18.24 7.62
C ALA A 405 1.50 19.04 6.42
N GLY A 406 1.82 20.35 6.40
CA GLY A 406 1.54 21.26 5.29
C GLY A 406 2.82 21.78 4.64
#